data_AF-A0A1X9YZ53-F1
#
_entry.id   AF-A0A1X9YZ53-F1
#
_cell.length_a   1.000
_cell.length_b   1.000
_cell.length_c   1.000
_cell.angle_alpha   90.00
_cell.angle_beta   90.00
_cell.angle_gamma   90.00
#
_symmetry.space_group_name_H-M   'P 1'
#
loop_
_entity.id
_entity.type
_entity.pdbx_description
1 polymer ?
#
loop_
_entity_poly.entity_id
_entity_poly.type
_entity_poly.pdbx_seq_one_letter_code
_entity_poly.pdbx_strand_id
1 'polypeptide(L)'
;MEKKTEDIRENLEGYVVDIACLRTIPSAQIPDKARTHTTACALMGHCIESGYGLVDNNDKITLLDPKATKHVVETLMKTSKEKGARLHVVRERKGGGMETVSVREVVGQ
;
A
#
# COMPACT_ATOMS: atom_id res chain seq x y z
N MET A 1 35.97 1.27 9.29
CA MET A 1 35.10 0.16 8.86
C MET A 1 33.75 0.74 8.48
N GLU A 2 33.64 1.19 7.23
CA GLU A 2 32.38 1.66 6.66
C GLU A 2 31.49 0.43 6.48
N LYS A 3 30.45 0.30 7.30
CA LYS A 3 29.40 -0.68 7.06
C LYS A 3 28.74 -0.28 5.75
N LYS A 4 29.06 -1.01 4.68
CA LYS A 4 28.33 -0.98 3.42
C LYS A 4 26.89 -1.35 3.78
N THR A 5 26.06 -0.34 4.00
CA THR A 5 24.63 -0.52 4.21
C THR A 5 24.15 -1.16 2.92
N GLU A 6 23.92 -2.46 2.95
CA GLU A 6 23.31 -3.15 1.84
C GLU A 6 21.96 -2.46 1.64
N ASP A 7 21.80 -1.76 0.51
CA ASP A 7 20.57 -1.12 0.10
C ASP A 7 19.53 -2.23 -0.14
N ILE A 8 18.95 -2.72 0.95
CA ILE A 8 17.91 -3.76 0.89
C ILE A 8 16.70 -3.11 0.27
N ARG A 9 16.45 -3.45 -0.98
CA ARG A 9 15.29 -3.03 -1.75
C ARG A 9 14.28 -4.16 -1.81
N GLU A 10 13.04 -3.84 -1.48
CA GLU A 10 11.90 -4.73 -1.50
C GLU A 10 10.87 -4.21 -2.52
N ASN A 11 10.27 -5.13 -3.26
CA ASN A 11 9.16 -4.83 -4.15
C ASN A 11 7.94 -5.58 -3.61
N LEU A 12 6.88 -4.84 -3.31
CA LEU A 12 5.62 -5.35 -2.82
C LEU A 12 4.55 -5.11 -3.87
N GLU A 13 3.69 -6.10 -4.07
CA GLU A 13 2.53 -5.96 -4.94
C GLU A 13 1.30 -6.43 -4.21
N GLY A 14 0.22 -5.67 -4.27
CA GLY A 14 -0.99 -6.03 -3.54
C GLY A 14 -2.13 -5.04 -3.74
N TYR A 15 -3.30 -5.42 -3.22
CA TYR A 15 -4.46 -4.56 -3.16
C TYR A 15 -4.24 -3.50 -2.10
N VAL A 16 -4.47 -2.23 -2.45
CA VAL A 16 -4.37 -1.13 -1.49
C VAL A 16 -5.60 -1.10 -0.60
N VAL A 17 -5.38 -0.96 0.71
CA VAL A 17 -6.43 -0.78 1.70
C VAL A 17 -5.96 0.24 2.71
N ASP A 18 -6.81 1.19 3.09
CA ASP A 18 -6.47 2.12 4.16
C ASP A 18 -6.44 1.43 5.53
N ILE A 19 -5.63 1.97 6.44
CA ILE A 19 -5.43 1.38 7.76
C ILE A 19 -6.70 1.43 8.62
N ALA A 20 -7.61 2.38 8.37
CA ALA A 20 -8.89 2.43 9.09
C ALA A 20 -9.77 1.22 8.74
N CYS A 21 -9.85 0.85 7.45
CA CYS A 21 -10.47 -0.39 7.00
C CYS A 21 -9.76 -1.63 7.58
N LEU A 22 -8.43 -1.69 7.55
CA LEU A 22 -7.68 -2.84 8.08
C LEU A 22 -7.90 -3.06 9.59
N ARG A 23 -8.20 -2.00 10.35
CA ARG A 23 -8.48 -2.08 11.79
C ARG A 23 -9.93 -2.45 12.12
N THR A 24 -10.85 -2.20 11.21
CA THR A 24 -12.28 -2.43 11.41
C THR A 24 -12.77 -3.74 10.82
N ILE A 25 -12.13 -4.22 9.76
CA ILE A 25 -12.48 -5.46 9.06
C ILE A 25 -11.85 -6.65 9.80
N PRO A 26 -12.60 -7.76 10.02
CA PRO A 26 -12.04 -8.99 10.56
C PRO A 26 -10.92 -9.52 9.66
N SER A 27 -9.80 -9.95 10.25
CA SER A 27 -8.61 -10.40 9.50
C SER A 27 -8.91 -11.44 8.41
N ALA A 28 -9.81 -12.37 8.70
CA ALA A 28 -10.26 -13.40 7.75
C ALA A 28 -11.01 -12.85 6.51
N GLN A 29 -11.56 -11.64 6.59
CA GLN A 29 -12.30 -10.99 5.49
C GLN A 29 -11.47 -9.94 4.74
N ILE A 30 -10.30 -9.57 5.26
CA ILE A 30 -9.44 -8.55 4.66
C ILE A 30 -9.11 -8.84 3.19
N PRO A 31 -8.77 -10.07 2.78
CA PRO A 31 -8.46 -10.35 1.37
C PRO A 31 -9.60 -10.09 0.40
N ASP A 32 -10.82 -10.49 0.77
CA ASP A 32 -12.02 -10.28 -0.04
C ASP A 32 -12.39 -8.79 -0.09
N LYS A 33 -12.31 -8.12 1.05
CA LYS A 33 -12.55 -6.68 1.15
C LYS A 33 -11.52 -5.86 0.39
N ALA A 34 -10.25 -6.27 0.37
CA ALA A 34 -9.21 -5.57 -0.37
C ALA A 34 -9.48 -5.56 -1.89
N ARG A 35 -10.01 -6.67 -2.43
CA ARG A 35 -10.39 -6.80 -3.85
C ARG A 35 -11.60 -5.93 -4.22
N THR A 36 -12.47 -5.65 -3.24
CA THR A 36 -13.69 -4.84 -3.43
C THR A 36 -13.54 -3.41 -2.90
N HIS A 37 -12.39 -3.07 -2.32
CA HIS A 37 -12.12 -1.77 -1.74
C HIS A 37 -12.11 -0.69 -2.83
N THR A 38 -12.92 0.36 -2.64
CA THR A 38 -13.09 1.40 -3.65
C THR A 38 -12.02 2.47 -3.51
N THR A 39 -11.59 3.01 -4.65
CA THR A 39 -10.64 4.14 -4.67
C THR A 39 -11.23 5.37 -4.00
N ALA A 40 -12.54 5.58 -4.12
CA ALA A 40 -13.26 6.62 -3.41
C ALA A 40 -13.16 6.49 -1.87
N CYS A 41 -13.25 5.28 -1.31
CA CYS A 41 -13.04 5.04 0.13
C CYS A 41 -11.61 5.37 0.53
N ALA A 42 -10.64 4.83 -0.21
CA ALA A 42 -9.23 5.07 0.04
C ALA A 42 -8.84 6.56 -0.01
N LEU A 43 -9.54 7.38 -0.80
CA LEU A 43 -9.29 8.83 -0.95
C LEU A 43 -10.03 9.72 0.06
N MET A 44 -10.80 9.14 0.99
CA MET A 44 -11.43 9.93 2.05
C MET A 44 -10.37 10.49 3.02
N GLY A 45 -10.62 11.69 3.56
CA GLY A 45 -9.65 12.38 4.44
C GLY A 45 -9.14 11.50 5.59
N HIS A 46 -10.04 10.82 6.30
CA HIS A 46 -9.68 9.94 7.42
C HIS A 46 -8.88 8.70 6.99
N CYS A 47 -9.05 8.22 5.75
CA CYS A 47 -8.27 7.11 5.19
C CYS A 47 -6.85 7.55 4.85
N ILE A 48 -6.70 8.75 4.26
CA ILE A 48 -5.39 9.37 3.97
C ILE A 48 -4.61 9.57 5.28
N GLU A 49 -5.26 10.11 6.32
CA GLU A 49 -4.64 10.36 7.63
C GLU A 49 -4.24 9.06 8.34
N SER A 50 -5.00 7.99 8.15
CA SER A 50 -4.69 6.68 8.73
C SER A 50 -3.50 6.00 8.05
N GLY A 51 -3.22 6.32 6.79
CA GLY A 51 -2.23 5.66 5.95
C GLY A 51 -2.76 4.38 5.30
N TYR A 52 -1.87 3.65 4.63
CA TYR A 52 -2.25 2.52 3.79
C TYR A 52 -1.43 1.25 4.07
N GLY A 53 -2.02 0.11 3.74
CA GLY A 53 -1.36 -1.17 3.62
C GLY A 53 -1.61 -1.82 2.27
N LEU A 54 -0.83 -2.85 1.97
CA LEU A 54 -1.02 -3.74 0.83
C LEU A 54 -1.43 -5.12 1.32
N VAL A 55 -2.37 -5.73 0.61
CA VAL A 55 -2.74 -7.13 0.77
C VAL A 55 -2.26 -7.89 -0.45
N ASP A 56 -1.23 -8.72 -0.28
CA ASP A 56 -0.67 -9.55 -1.34
C ASP A 56 -1.59 -10.75 -1.70
N ASN A 57 -1.28 -11.46 -2.78
CA ASN A 57 -1.96 -12.69 -3.19
C ASN A 57 -1.94 -13.81 -2.13
N ASN A 58 -0.97 -13.79 -1.22
CA ASN A 58 -0.89 -14.74 -0.09
C ASN A 58 -1.70 -14.26 1.13
N ASP A 59 -2.62 -13.31 0.93
CA ASP A 59 -3.47 -12.72 1.98
C ASP A 59 -2.68 -12.03 3.10
N LYS A 60 -1.39 -11.77 2.86
CA LYS A 60 -0.49 -11.12 3.81
C LYS A 60 -0.65 -9.61 3.72
N ILE A 61 -0.88 -9.00 4.88
CA ILE A 61 -1.00 -7.56 5.04
C ILE A 61 0.37 -6.97 5.35
N THR A 62 0.77 -5.97 4.55
CA THR A 62 1.99 -5.20 4.79
C THR A 62 1.64 -3.73 4.92
N LEU A 63 1.85 -3.18 6.11
CA LEU A 63 1.65 -1.75 6.35
C LEU A 63 2.78 -0.95 5.67
N LEU A 64 2.39 0.15 5.03
CA LEU A 64 3.33 1.07 4.41
C LEU A 64 3.73 2.15 5.41
N ASP A 65 4.91 2.72 5.20
CA ASP A 65 5.35 3.88 5.96
C ASP A 65 4.54 5.13 5.58
N PRO A 66 4.46 6.15 6.44
CA PRO A 66 3.63 7.33 6.19
C PRO A 66 4.02 8.14 4.95
N LYS A 67 5.26 8.02 4.42
CA LYS A 67 5.62 8.71 3.17
C LYS A 67 4.93 8.09 1.96
N ALA A 68 4.57 6.80 2.04
CA ALA A 68 3.84 6.11 0.99
C ALA A 68 2.46 6.73 0.73
N THR A 69 1.80 7.29 1.76
CA THR A 69 0.44 7.85 1.67
C THR A 69 0.29 8.84 0.51
N LYS A 70 1.23 9.77 0.37
CA LYS A 70 1.18 10.75 -0.73
C LYS A 70 1.23 10.07 -2.10
N HIS A 71 2.17 9.13 -2.28
CA HIS A 71 2.34 8.42 -3.53
C HIS A 71 1.14 7.52 -3.87
N VAL A 72 0.54 6.90 -2.86
CA VAL A 72 -0.68 6.10 -2.99
C VAL A 72 -1.84 6.98 -3.45
N VAL A 73 -2.11 8.09 -2.76
CA VAL A 73 -3.17 9.05 -3.14
C VAL A 73 -2.98 9.54 -4.57
N GLU A 74 -1.77 10.00 -4.92
CA GLU A 74 -1.48 10.45 -6.29
C GLU A 74 -1.70 9.36 -7.34
N THR A 75 -1.43 8.10 -7.01
CA THR A 75 -1.69 6.97 -7.91
C THR A 75 -3.19 6.67 -8.01
N LEU A 76 -3.92 6.69 -6.89
CA LEU A 76 -5.36 6.44 -6.85
C LEU A 76 -6.20 7.58 -7.44
N MET A 77 -5.66 8.79 -7.54
CA MET A 77 -6.31 9.89 -8.27
C MET A 77 -6.11 9.79 -9.79
N LYS A 78 -5.09 9.06 -10.24
CA LYS A 78 -4.76 8.87 -11.66
C LYS A 78 -5.28 7.56 -12.25
N THR A 79 -5.59 6.59 -11.40
CA THR A 79 -6.18 5.32 -11.83
C THR A 79 -7.61 5.52 -12.33
N SER A 80 -7.98 4.72 -13.34
CA SER A 80 -9.37 4.58 -13.80
C SER A 80 -10.09 3.43 -13.08
N LYS A 81 -9.43 2.69 -12.18
CA LYS A 81 -10.07 1.62 -11.41
C LYS A 81 -10.92 2.22 -10.31
N GLU A 82 -12.20 1.86 -10.29
CA GLU A 82 -13.13 2.28 -9.24
C GLU A 82 -12.98 1.46 -7.96
N LYS A 83 -12.50 0.21 -8.08
CA LYS A 83 -12.33 -0.74 -6.97
C LYS A 83 -11.21 -1.74 -7.22
N GLY A 84 -10.70 -2.32 -6.14
CA GLY A 84 -9.67 -3.36 -6.18
C GLY A 84 -8.35 -2.85 -6.78
N ALA A 85 -8.00 -1.59 -6.51
CA ALA A 85 -6.77 -1.01 -7.02
C ALA A 85 -5.55 -1.77 -6.49
N ARG A 86 -4.72 -2.26 -7.41
CA ARG A 86 -3.46 -2.94 -7.09
C ARG A 86 -2.29 -2.00 -7.31
N LEU A 87 -1.40 -1.96 -6.34
CA LEU A 87 -0.22 -1.11 -6.37
C LEU A 87 1.04 -1.97 -6.28
N HIS A 88 2.04 -1.57 -7.05
CA HIS A 88 3.42 -1.99 -6.95
C HIS A 88 4.16 -0.94 -6.13
N VAL A 89 4.66 -1.33 -4.96
CA VAL A 89 5.36 -0.46 -4.03
C VAL A 89 6.80 -0.93 -3.87
N VAL A 90 7.73 -0.03 -4.15
CA VAL A 90 9.15 -0.25 -3.93
C VAL A 90 9.54 0.43 -2.62
N ARG A 91 10.21 -0.31 -1.75
CA ARG A 91 10.73 0.20 -0.48
C ARG A 91 12.23 -0.08 -0.38
N GLU A 92 12.95 0.84 0.26
CA GLU A 92 14.39 0.72 0.49
C GLU A 92 14.68 0.86 1.99
N ARG A 93 15.62 0.07 2.49
CA ARG A 93 16.05 0.16 3.88
C ARG A 93 16.88 1.43 4.10
N LYS A 94 16.38 2.35 4.92
CA LYS A 94 17.05 3.59 5.31
C LYS A 94 16.94 3.82 6.81
N GLY A 95 18.06 4.16 7.44
CA GLY A 95 18.09 4.54 8.87
C GLY A 95 17.52 3.50 9.85
N GLY A 96 17.47 2.22 9.47
CA GLY A 96 16.91 1.13 10.29
C GLY A 96 15.45 0.77 10.01
N GLY A 97 14.76 1.46 9.09
CA GLY A 97 13.39 1.16 8.65
C GLY A 97 13.28 0.93 7.15
N MET A 98 12.13 0.45 6.68
CA MET A 98 11.78 0.43 5.25
C MET A 98 11.08 1.74 4.91
N GLU A 99 11.56 2.44 3.88
CA GLU A 99 10.94 3.66 3.37
C GLU A 99 10.46 3.43 1.94
N THR A 100 9.22 3.82 1.65
CA THR A 100 8.66 3.75 0.31
C THR A 100 9.30 4.80 -0.59
N VAL A 101 9.81 4.34 -1.73
CA VAL A 101 10.51 5.18 -2.71
C VAL A 101 9.77 5.28 -4.03
N SER A 102 8.87 4.35 -4.33
CA SER A 102 8.01 4.43 -5.51
C SER A 102 6.73 3.65 -5.30
N VAL A 103 5.62 4.20 -5.79
CA VAL A 103 4.32 3.54 -5.88
C VAL A 103 3.84 3.68 -7.32
N ARG A 104 3.36 2.59 -7.90
CA ARG A 104 2.77 2.57 -9.25
C ARG A 104 1.54 1.69 -9.25
N GLU A 105 0.57 2.00 -10.10
CA GLU A 105 -0.55 1.10 -10.34
C GLU A 105 -0.08 -0.10 -11.16
N VAL A 106 -0.56 -1.29 -10.81
CA VAL A 106 -0.41 -2.50 -11.63
C VAL A 106 -1.53 -2.52 -12.67
N VAL A 107 -1.22 -2.04 -13.87
CA VAL A 107 -2.14 -1.96 -15.01
C VAL A 107 -2.08 -3.28 -15.79
N GLY A 108 -3.13 -4.10 -15.79
CA GLY A 108 -3.12 -5.36 -16.57
C GLY A 108 -4.08 -6.48 -16.17
N GLN A 109 -5.21 -6.18 -15.53
CA GLN A 109 -6.28 -7.16 -15.26
C GLN A 109 -7.64 -6.65 -15.73
#